data_AF-A0A3P5XVY8-F1
#
_entry.id   AF-A0A3P5XVY8-F1
#
_cell.length_a   1.000
_cell.length_b   1.000
_cell.length_c   1.000
_cell.angle_alpha   90.00
_cell.angle_beta   90.00
_cell.angle_gamma   90.00
#
_symmetry.space_group_name_H-M   'P 1'
#
loop_
_entity.id
_entity.type
_entity.pdbx_description
1 polymer ?
#
loop_
_entity_poly.entity_id
_entity_poly.type
_entity_poly.pdbx_seq_one_letter_code
_entity_poly.pdbx_strand_id
1 'polypeptide(L)'
;MERLGRALRSMITGLREVLMTRASIKQEFRIGQTVIASGGNNPLKFSVSPEQAVEAMVRPGGPGWLPPDAAADQALQDLKAHEVAMLTGMEAALKHLLARLDPAGLETRLDTKGGFSGLLKGKKARYWEVYETLYAEIADQAENEFHELFAREFARAYREQLERLK
;
A
#
# COMPACT_ATOMS: atom_id res chain seq x y z
N MET A 1 16.94 23.12 -28.77
CA MET A 1 17.21 22.56 -27.41
C MET A 1 16.23 23.02 -26.34
N GLU A 2 15.67 24.24 -26.42
CA GLU A 2 14.74 24.77 -25.41
C GLU A 2 13.47 23.92 -25.17
N ARG A 3 12.83 23.42 -26.24
CA ARG A 3 11.65 22.53 -26.15
C ARG A 3 11.97 21.20 -25.45
N LEU A 4 13.13 20.61 -25.75
CA LEU A 4 13.60 19.38 -25.11
C LEU A 4 13.84 19.60 -23.61
N GLY A 5 14.50 20.71 -23.25
CA GLY A 5 14.75 21.06 -21.84
C GLY A 5 13.45 21.26 -21.05
N ARG A 6 12.44 21.92 -21.64
CA ARG A 6 11.11 22.05 -21.03
C ARG A 6 10.43 20.69 -20.81
N ALA A 7 10.41 19.84 -21.84
CA ALA A 7 9.81 18.52 -21.75
C ALA A 7 10.50 17.65 -20.68
N LEU A 8 11.83 17.63 -20.67
CA LEU A 8 12.62 16.90 -19.70
C LEU A 8 12.39 17.42 -18.26
N ARG A 9 12.32 18.74 -18.07
CA ARG A 9 11.97 19.33 -16.77
C ARG A 9 10.60 18.83 -16.29
N SER A 10 9.58 18.88 -17.14
CA SER A 10 8.24 18.38 -16.79
C SER A 10 8.26 16.90 -16.42
N MET A 11 9.01 16.06 -17.15
CA MET A 11 9.15 14.64 -16.85
C MET A 11 9.84 14.38 -15.51
N ILE A 12 10.94 15.09 -15.22
CA ILE A 12 11.68 14.94 -13.95
C ILE A 12 10.82 15.40 -12.77
N THR A 13 10.16 16.57 -12.90
CA THR A 13 9.25 17.08 -11.88
C THR A 13 8.12 16.09 -11.60
N GLY A 14 7.45 15.61 -12.64
CA GLY A 14 6.36 14.65 -12.49
C GLY A 14 6.83 13.32 -11.88
N LEU A 15 7.98 12.79 -12.31
CA LEU A 15 8.53 11.56 -11.77
C LEU A 15 8.85 11.68 -10.26
N ARG A 16 9.41 12.82 -9.85
CA ARG A 16 9.61 13.15 -8.44
C ARG A 16 8.29 13.18 -7.68
N GLU A 17 7.28 13.87 -8.19
CA GLU A 17 5.98 14.00 -7.54
C GLU A 17 5.32 12.64 -7.32
N VAL A 18 5.31 11.76 -8.33
CA VAL A 18 4.75 10.40 -8.18
C VAL A 18 5.55 9.59 -7.15
N LEU A 19 6.87 9.73 -7.08
CA LEU A 19 7.69 9.09 -6.04
C LEU A 19 7.34 9.61 -4.63
N MET A 20 7.04 10.90 -4.49
CA MET A 20 6.59 11.48 -3.21
C MET A 20 5.21 10.95 -2.81
N THR A 21 4.26 10.86 -3.76
CA THR A 21 2.95 10.24 -3.53
C THR A 21 3.11 8.79 -3.08
N ARG A 22 3.95 8.00 -3.76
CA ARG A 22 4.27 6.63 -3.36
C ARG A 22 4.82 6.57 -1.94
N ALA A 23 5.74 7.46 -1.57
CA ALA A 23 6.30 7.51 -0.22
C ALA A 23 5.23 7.82 0.83
N SER A 24 4.33 8.76 0.55
CA SER A 24 3.19 9.10 1.42
C SER A 24 2.26 7.92 1.62
N ILE A 25 1.88 7.21 0.55
CA ILE A 25 1.03 6.01 0.65
C ILE A 25 1.73 4.95 1.50
N LYS A 26 3.01 4.68 1.24
CA LYS A 26 3.77 3.73 2.07
C LYS A 26 3.77 4.13 3.55
N GLN A 27 3.91 5.41 3.87
CA GLN A 27 3.86 5.90 5.24
C GLN A 27 2.48 5.70 5.88
N GLU A 28 1.40 6.02 5.15
CA GLU A 28 0.02 5.84 5.61
C GLU A 28 -0.28 4.39 5.99
N PHE A 29 0.24 3.44 5.22
CA PHE A 29 0.11 2.00 5.49
C PHE A 29 1.23 1.41 6.35
N ARG A 30 2.11 2.25 6.92
CA ARG A 30 3.30 1.85 7.73
C ARG A 30 4.20 0.82 7.04
N ILE A 31 4.30 0.93 5.72
CA ILE A 31 5.16 0.10 4.88
C ILE A 31 6.53 0.76 4.80
N GLY A 32 7.56 0.02 5.22
CA GLY A 32 8.93 0.52 5.46
C GLY A 32 9.42 1.61 4.50
N GLN A 33 10.02 2.67 5.06
CA GLN A 33 10.48 3.84 4.31
C GLN A 33 11.84 3.59 3.63
N THR A 34 12.08 4.31 2.53
CA THR A 34 13.40 4.32 1.90
C THR A 34 14.32 5.18 2.76
N VAL A 35 15.44 4.62 3.20
CA VAL A 35 16.45 5.33 4.01
C VAL A 35 17.65 5.66 3.12
N ILE A 36 18.26 6.82 3.34
CA ILE A 36 19.52 7.18 2.70
C ILE A 36 20.60 6.19 3.14
N ALA A 37 21.30 5.61 2.17
CA ALA A 37 22.41 4.68 2.39
C ALA A 37 23.77 5.36 2.12
N SER A 38 24.87 4.65 2.37
CA SER A 38 26.23 5.13 2.06
C SER A 38 26.48 5.33 0.56
N GLY A 39 25.67 4.69 -0.30
CA GLY A 39 25.71 4.86 -1.74
C GLY A 39 24.47 4.31 -2.44
N GLY A 40 24.36 4.58 -3.75
CA GLY A 40 23.21 4.15 -4.56
C GLY A 40 21.92 4.93 -4.26
N ASN A 41 22.03 6.13 -3.70
CA ASN A 41 20.89 6.97 -3.39
C ASN A 41 20.29 7.56 -4.66
N ASN A 42 18.98 7.44 -4.82
CA ASN A 42 18.29 8.02 -5.97
C ASN A 42 17.96 9.50 -5.71
N PRO A 43 18.52 10.45 -6.46
CA PRO A 43 18.29 11.88 -6.23
C PRO A 43 16.82 12.28 -6.32
N LEU A 44 16.01 11.60 -7.12
CA LEU A 44 14.58 11.88 -7.25
C LEU A 44 13.80 11.58 -5.97
N LYS A 45 14.24 10.60 -5.17
CA LYS A 45 13.58 10.21 -3.92
C LYS A 45 13.92 11.15 -2.75
N PHE A 46 15.03 11.89 -2.85
CA PHE A 46 15.58 12.67 -1.74
C PHE A 46 15.68 14.19 -2.03
N SER A 47 15.39 14.61 -3.27
CA SER A 47 15.31 16.02 -3.63
C SER A 47 14.24 16.77 -2.83
N VAL A 48 14.59 17.94 -2.29
CA VAL A 48 13.66 18.78 -1.51
C VAL A 48 12.70 19.54 -2.43
N SER A 49 13.14 19.90 -3.64
CA SER A 49 12.32 20.62 -4.62
C SER A 49 12.44 20.04 -6.04
N PRO A 50 11.49 20.36 -6.94
CA PRO A 50 11.59 20.04 -8.36
C PRO A 50 12.88 20.59 -9.01
N GLU A 51 13.32 21.78 -8.61
CA GLU A 51 14.55 22.41 -9.12
C GLU A 51 15.78 21.57 -8.78
N GLN A 52 15.87 21.09 -7.53
CA GLN A 52 16.96 20.20 -7.11
C GLN A 52 16.93 18.86 -7.84
N ALA A 53 15.74 18.29 -8.08
CA ALA A 53 15.61 17.08 -8.87
C ALA A 53 16.12 17.28 -10.31
N VAL A 54 15.73 18.38 -10.95
CA VAL A 54 16.20 18.72 -12.31
C VAL A 54 17.70 18.92 -12.33
N GLU A 55 18.26 19.65 -11.37
CA GLU A 55 19.70 19.87 -11.26
C GLU A 55 20.46 18.54 -11.12
N ALA A 56 20.00 17.66 -10.23
CA ALA A 56 20.63 16.36 -9.97
C ALA A 56 20.52 15.38 -11.15
N MET A 57 19.51 15.53 -12.02
CA MET A 57 19.31 14.66 -13.19
C MET A 57 19.99 15.19 -14.47
N VAL A 58 20.47 16.43 -14.47
CA VAL A 58 21.15 17.04 -15.62
C VAL A 58 22.65 17.15 -15.40
N ARG A 59 23.09 17.35 -14.15
CA ARG A 59 24.51 17.43 -13.81
C ARG A 59 25.07 16.05 -13.44
N PRO A 60 26.38 15.81 -13.66
CA PRO A 60 27.04 14.65 -13.10
C PRO A 60 26.83 14.60 -11.58
N GLY A 61 26.35 13.45 -11.09
CA GLY A 61 26.13 13.24 -9.67
C GLY A 61 27.43 13.24 -8.86
N GLY A 62 27.31 13.52 -7.56
CA GLY A 62 28.41 13.37 -6.61
C GLY A 62 28.53 11.94 -6.07
N PRO A 63 29.62 11.62 -5.36
CA PRO A 63 29.78 10.32 -4.68
C PRO A 63 28.56 9.97 -3.82
N GLY A 64 28.12 8.71 -3.87
CA GLY A 64 26.98 8.22 -3.10
C GLY A 64 25.60 8.37 -3.77
N TRP A 65 25.51 9.08 -4.89
CA TRP A 65 24.29 9.22 -5.68
C TRP A 65 24.32 8.35 -6.94
N LEU A 66 23.16 7.86 -7.36
CA LEU A 66 23.03 7.21 -8.67
C LEU A 66 23.22 8.23 -9.79
N PRO A 67 23.87 7.84 -10.90
CA PRO A 67 23.88 8.68 -12.10
C PRO A 67 22.46 8.82 -12.67
N PRO A 68 22.17 9.89 -13.44
CA PRO A 68 20.80 10.22 -13.85
C PRO A 68 20.05 9.12 -14.61
N ASP A 69 20.73 8.38 -15.48
CA ASP A 69 20.19 7.23 -16.21
C ASP A 69 19.76 6.11 -15.26
N ALA A 70 20.66 5.66 -14.37
CA ALA A 70 20.34 4.63 -13.38
C ALA A 70 19.28 5.11 -12.36
N ALA A 71 19.28 6.40 -12.02
CA ALA A 71 18.27 6.99 -11.14
C ALA A 71 16.88 6.99 -11.80
N ALA A 72 16.78 7.31 -13.09
CA ALA A 72 15.54 7.26 -13.85
C ALA A 72 15.01 5.81 -13.95
N ASP A 73 15.87 4.87 -14.31
CA ASP A 73 15.48 3.46 -14.43
C ASP A 73 15.00 2.87 -13.10
N GLN A 74 15.75 3.13 -12.02
CA GLN A 74 15.34 2.67 -10.69
C GLN A 74 14.03 3.33 -10.24
N ALA A 75 13.82 4.61 -10.51
CA ALA A 75 12.57 5.29 -10.18
C ALA A 75 11.38 4.67 -10.91
N LEU A 76 11.53 4.40 -12.21
CA LEU A 76 10.48 3.77 -13.02
C LEU A 76 10.22 2.32 -12.58
N GLN A 77 11.25 1.55 -12.25
CA GLN A 77 11.10 0.19 -11.72
C GLN A 77 10.34 0.21 -10.38
N ASP A 78 10.72 1.10 -9.46
CA ASP A 78 10.06 1.25 -8.16
C ASP A 78 8.58 1.62 -8.29
N LEU A 79 8.24 2.45 -9.28
CA LEU A 79 6.86 2.86 -9.55
C LEU A 79 6.04 1.72 -10.16
N LYS A 80 6.58 0.99 -11.15
CA LYS A 80 5.90 -0.19 -11.71
C LYS A 80 5.66 -1.26 -10.64
N ALA A 81 6.66 -1.52 -9.80
CA ALA A 81 6.51 -2.47 -8.70
C ALA A 81 5.47 -2.00 -7.68
N HIS A 82 5.42 -0.70 -7.40
CA HIS A 82 4.40 -0.11 -6.55
C HIS A 82 3.00 -0.29 -7.08
N GLU A 83 2.74 -0.02 -8.36
CA GLU A 83 1.41 -0.17 -8.96
C GLU A 83 0.88 -1.60 -8.82
N VAL A 84 1.73 -2.60 -9.09
CA VAL A 84 1.35 -4.01 -8.93
C VAL A 84 1.14 -4.36 -7.45
N ALA A 85 2.03 -3.92 -6.56
CA ALA A 85 1.90 -4.16 -5.12
C ALA A 85 0.66 -3.49 -4.50
N MET A 86 0.27 -2.31 -5.01
CA MET A 86 -0.97 -1.64 -4.62
C MET A 86 -2.20 -2.50 -4.95
N LEU A 87 -2.27 -3.03 -6.17
CA LEU A 87 -3.37 -3.89 -6.61
C LEU A 87 -3.44 -5.17 -5.77
N THR A 88 -2.30 -5.84 -5.56
CA THR A 88 -2.24 -7.06 -4.73
C THR A 88 -2.61 -6.79 -3.27
N GLY A 89 -2.14 -5.67 -2.70
CA GLY A 89 -2.50 -5.24 -1.35
C GLY A 89 -4.00 -4.99 -1.20
N MET A 90 -4.60 -4.28 -2.16
CA MET A 90 -6.04 -3.98 -2.19
C MET A 90 -6.87 -5.26 -2.30
N GLU A 91 -6.48 -6.19 -3.19
CA GLU A 91 -7.16 -7.47 -3.35
C GLU A 91 -7.12 -8.30 -2.07
N ALA A 92 -5.96 -8.39 -1.42
CA ALA A 92 -5.80 -9.14 -0.17
C ALA A 92 -6.65 -8.54 0.96
N ALA A 93 -6.64 -7.21 1.10
CA ALA A 93 -7.44 -6.53 2.11
C ALA A 93 -8.95 -6.72 1.89
N LEU A 94 -9.42 -6.63 0.63
CA LEU A 94 -10.82 -6.90 0.30
C LEU A 94 -11.22 -8.35 0.59
N LYS A 95 -10.39 -9.33 0.17
CA LYS A 95 -10.63 -10.74 0.48
C LYS A 95 -10.70 -11.00 1.98
N HIS A 96 -9.84 -10.35 2.76
CA HIS A 96 -9.86 -10.46 4.21
C HIS A 96 -11.18 -9.93 4.81
N LEU A 97 -11.65 -8.78 4.34
CA LEU A 97 -12.94 -8.22 4.78
C LEU A 97 -14.11 -9.16 4.45
N LEU A 98 -14.16 -9.69 3.23
CA LEU A 98 -15.20 -10.62 2.81
C LEU A 98 -15.18 -11.92 3.63
N ALA A 99 -13.99 -12.44 3.94
CA ALA A 99 -13.85 -13.64 4.76
C ALA A 99 -14.33 -13.43 6.21
N ARG A 100 -14.27 -12.21 6.75
CA ARG A 100 -14.85 -11.90 8.06
C ARG A 100 -16.37 -11.96 8.04
N LEU A 101 -16.99 -11.54 6.94
CA LEU A 101 -18.44 -11.53 6.74
C LEU A 101 -19.00 -12.90 6.28
N ASP A 102 -18.15 -13.91 6.08
CA ASP A 102 -18.57 -15.24 5.64
C ASP A 102 -19.51 -15.90 6.68
N PRO A 103 -20.78 -16.18 6.30
CA PRO A 103 -21.74 -16.86 7.18
C PRO A 103 -21.24 -18.21 7.69
N ALA A 104 -20.47 -18.97 6.90
CA ALA A 104 -19.93 -20.27 7.34
C ALA A 104 -18.91 -20.12 8.50
N GLY A 105 -18.13 -19.03 8.46
CA GLY A 105 -17.24 -18.65 9.56
C GLY A 105 -18.01 -18.26 10.83
N LEU A 106 -19.17 -17.61 10.67
CA LEU A 106 -20.06 -17.26 11.79
C LEU A 106 -20.70 -18.50 12.43
N GLU A 107 -21.16 -19.46 11.64
CA GLU A 107 -21.72 -20.73 12.12
C GLU A 107 -20.74 -21.46 13.04
N THR A 108 -19.48 -21.56 12.61
CA THR A 108 -18.42 -22.23 13.38
C THR A 108 -18.15 -21.54 14.72
N ARG A 109 -18.12 -20.20 14.76
CA ARG A 109 -17.91 -19.41 15.99
C ARG A 109 -19.06 -19.52 16.99
N LEU A 110 -20.27 -19.73 16.50
CA LEU A 110 -21.47 -19.85 17.33
C LEU A 110 -21.65 -21.26 17.88
N ASP A 111 -21.38 -22.30 17.07
CA ASP A 111 -21.42 -23.69 17.52
C ASP A 111 -20.32 -23.98 18.58
N THR A 112 -19.17 -23.30 18.54
CA THR A 112 -18.14 -23.41 19.60
C THR A 112 -18.51 -22.73 20.92
N LYS A 113 -19.36 -21.68 20.90
CA LYS A 113 -19.82 -20.99 22.12
C LYS A 113 -21.09 -21.61 22.74
N GLY A 114 -21.76 -22.53 22.05
CA GLY A 114 -23.04 -23.09 22.49
C GLY A 114 -23.06 -24.61 22.46
N GLY A 115 -22.68 -25.26 23.57
CA GLY A 115 -22.76 -26.72 23.75
C GLY A 115 -24.19 -27.27 23.89
N PHE A 116 -25.17 -26.80 23.12
CA PHE A 116 -26.56 -27.28 23.22
C PHE A 116 -27.21 -27.49 21.85
N SER A 117 -27.28 -28.77 21.46
CA SER A 117 -27.82 -29.32 20.21
C SER A 117 -29.35 -29.22 20.06
N GLY A 118 -30.00 -28.21 20.65
CA GLY A 118 -31.40 -28.37 21.07
C GLY A 118 -32.44 -27.34 20.63
N LEU A 119 -32.30 -26.56 19.55
CA LEU A 119 -33.47 -25.90 18.92
C LEU A 119 -33.17 -25.29 17.54
N LEU A 120 -33.63 -25.93 16.47
CA LEU A 120 -33.53 -25.38 15.09
C LEU A 120 -34.42 -24.13 14.88
N LYS A 121 -35.44 -23.90 15.72
CA LYS A 121 -36.44 -22.84 15.57
C LYS A 121 -36.01 -21.42 15.97
N GLY A 122 -34.76 -21.21 16.41
CA GLY A 122 -34.21 -19.88 16.75
C GLY A 122 -32.82 -19.59 16.17
N LYS A 123 -32.20 -20.56 15.48
CA LYS A 123 -30.82 -20.42 15.00
C LYS A 123 -30.68 -19.29 13.97
N LYS A 124 -31.61 -19.17 13.01
CA LYS A 124 -31.53 -18.13 11.97
C LYS A 124 -31.67 -16.71 12.52
N ALA A 125 -32.58 -16.48 13.47
CA ALA A 125 -32.71 -15.17 14.12
C ALA A 125 -31.44 -14.81 14.89
N ARG A 126 -30.88 -15.77 15.63
CA ARG A 126 -29.60 -15.59 16.34
C ARG A 126 -28.41 -15.37 15.40
N TYR A 127 -28.36 -16.06 14.26
CA TYR A 127 -27.34 -15.81 13.23
C TYR A 127 -27.44 -14.40 12.67
N TRP A 128 -28.65 -13.90 12.47
CA TRP A 128 -28.89 -12.55 12.00
C TRP A 128 -28.42 -11.49 13.02
N GLU A 129 -28.77 -11.64 14.30
CA GLU A 129 -28.30 -10.73 15.38
C GLU A 129 -26.75 -10.67 15.45
N VAL A 130 -26.09 -11.81 15.30
CA VAL A 130 -24.62 -11.89 15.31
C VAL A 130 -24.03 -11.28 14.04
N TYR A 131 -24.67 -11.49 12.89
CA TYR A 131 -24.27 -10.87 11.63
C TYR A 131 -24.41 -9.34 11.69
N GLU A 132 -25.52 -8.81 12.23
CA GLU A 132 -25.73 -7.37 12.44
C GLU A 132 -24.65 -6.77 13.34
N THR A 133 -24.32 -7.46 14.43
CA THR A 133 -23.24 -7.04 15.34
C THR A 133 -21.89 -7.00 14.63
N LEU A 134 -21.54 -8.07 13.91
CA LEU A 134 -20.29 -8.15 13.16
C LEU A 134 -20.21 -7.08 12.06
N TYR A 135 -21.30 -6.86 11.34
CA TYR A 135 -21.36 -5.83 10.31
C TYR A 135 -21.16 -4.44 10.92
N ALA A 136 -21.81 -4.14 12.04
CA ALA A 136 -21.64 -2.87 12.75
C ALA A 136 -20.19 -2.67 13.21
N GLU A 137 -19.55 -3.70 13.77
CA GLU A 137 -18.13 -3.67 14.14
C GLU A 137 -17.22 -3.40 12.92
N ILE A 138 -17.47 -4.06 11.79
CA ILE A 138 -16.67 -3.87 10.58
C ILE A 138 -16.91 -2.48 9.97
N ALA A 139 -18.14 -1.99 9.98
CA ALA A 139 -18.49 -0.66 9.50
C ALA A 139 -17.84 0.43 10.35
N ASP A 140 -17.92 0.31 11.68
CA ASP A 140 -17.25 1.22 12.62
C ASP A 140 -15.73 1.18 12.45
N GLN A 141 -15.14 -0.01 12.34
CA GLN A 141 -13.71 -0.16 12.04
C GLN A 141 -13.32 0.44 10.69
N ALA A 142 -14.17 0.34 9.67
CA ALA A 142 -13.90 0.93 8.36
C ALA A 142 -13.97 2.46 8.38
N GLU A 143 -14.84 3.05 9.19
CA GLU A 143 -15.04 4.50 9.30
C GLU A 143 -14.03 5.16 10.25
N ASN A 144 -13.77 4.54 11.40
CA ASN A 144 -13.01 5.14 12.51
C ASN A 144 -11.59 4.56 12.67
N GLU A 145 -11.35 3.32 12.22
CA GLU A 145 -10.10 2.59 12.43
C GLU A 145 -9.59 1.89 11.15
N PHE A 146 -9.73 2.55 9.99
CA PHE A 146 -9.35 1.98 8.69
C PHE A 146 -7.92 1.38 8.71
N HIS A 147 -7.04 1.97 9.51
CA HIS A 147 -5.66 1.52 9.67
C HIS A 147 -5.47 0.20 10.43
N GLU A 148 -6.40 -0.27 11.26
CA GLU A 148 -6.19 -1.50 12.03
C GLU A 148 -6.59 -2.75 11.25
N LEU A 149 -7.74 -2.70 10.60
CA LEU A 149 -8.29 -3.83 9.87
C LEU A 149 -7.75 -3.94 8.45
N PHE A 150 -7.89 -2.86 7.67
CA PHE A 150 -7.58 -2.87 6.25
C PHE A 150 -6.07 -2.76 6.02
N ALA A 151 -5.39 -1.85 6.73
CA ALA A 151 -3.98 -1.58 6.45
C ALA A 151 -3.04 -2.73 6.79
N ARG A 152 -3.38 -3.61 7.74
CA ARG A 152 -2.52 -4.75 8.11
C ARG A 152 -2.38 -5.75 6.96
N GLU A 153 -3.51 -6.19 6.42
CA GLU A 153 -3.55 -7.17 5.32
C GLU A 153 -3.05 -6.57 4.02
N PHE A 154 -3.40 -5.32 3.75
CA PHE A 154 -2.82 -4.54 2.67
C PHE A 154 -1.29 -4.49 2.77
N ALA A 155 -0.74 -4.06 3.91
CA ALA A 155 0.70 -3.89 4.10
C ALA A 155 1.48 -5.21 4.07
N ARG A 156 0.85 -6.32 4.48
CA ARG A 156 1.45 -7.66 4.35
C ARG A 156 1.58 -8.02 2.86
N ALA A 157 0.48 -8.08 2.14
CA ALA A 157 0.44 -8.52 0.74
C ALA A 157 1.24 -7.57 -0.17
N TYR A 158 1.19 -6.26 0.09
CA TYR A 158 2.02 -5.28 -0.61
C TYR A 158 3.52 -5.57 -0.43
N ARG A 159 3.98 -5.84 0.80
CA ARG A 159 5.40 -6.12 1.07
C ARG A 159 5.85 -7.41 0.42
N GLU A 160 5.06 -8.47 0.54
CA GLU A 160 5.32 -9.75 -0.13
C GLU A 160 5.41 -9.58 -1.64
N GLN A 161 4.51 -8.77 -2.23
CA GLN A 161 4.52 -8.48 -3.65
C GLN A 161 5.74 -7.65 -4.07
N LEU A 162 6.17 -6.68 -3.26
CA LEU A 162 7.40 -5.94 -3.55
C LEU A 162 8.64 -6.84 -3.47
N GLU A 163 8.75 -7.72 -2.48
CA GLU A 163 9.90 -8.65 -2.40
C GLU A 163 9.92 -9.63 -3.58
N ARG A 164 8.77 -10.01 -4.13
CA ARG A 164 8.69 -10.86 -5.33
C ARG A 164 9.12 -10.15 -6.62
N LEU A 165 9.01 -8.83 -6.67
CA LEU A 165 9.30 -8.02 -7.86
C LEU A 165 10.72 -7.42 -7.86
N LYS A 166 11.46 -7.60 -6.76
CA LYS A 166 12.90 -7.27 -6.66
C LYS A 166 13.74 -8.39 -7.27
#